data_AF-A0A1V5PNF4-F1
#
_entry.id   AF-A0A1V5PNF4-F1
#
_cell.length_a   1.000
_cell.length_b   1.000
_cell.length_c   1.000
_cell.angle_alpha   90.00
_cell.angle_beta   90.00
_cell.angle_gamma   90.00
#
_symmetry.space_group_name_H-M   'P 1'
#
loop_
_entity.id
_entity.type
_entity.pdbx_description
1 polymer ?
#
loop_
_entity_poly.entity_id
_entity_poly.type
_entity_poly.pdbx_seq_one_letter_code
_entity_poly.pdbx_strand_id
1 'polypeptide(L)'
;MGATYFFGVPFMYWDFGTLAFLLRDQAGLDIQPGEIPEVTAPARFIFVPERAGEFVELQQRYPGGRLQELRAADQHLLALIYDW
;
A
#
# COMPACT_ATOMS: atom_id res chain seq x y z
N MET A 1 12.54 -9.51 3.14
CA MET A 1 11.50 -8.46 3.11
C MET A 1 10.16 -9.15 2.95
N GLY A 2 9.14 -8.68 3.64
CA GLY A 2 7.77 -9.18 3.50
C GLY A 2 7.18 -8.89 2.11
N ALA A 3 6.00 -9.44 1.82
CA ALA A 3 5.27 -9.10 0.60
C ALA A 3 4.80 -7.64 0.65
N THR A 4 4.81 -6.95 -0.50
CA THR A 4 4.24 -5.60 -0.65
C THR A 4 2.90 -5.70 -1.36
N TYR A 5 1.86 -5.19 -0.72
CA TYR A 5 0.50 -5.14 -1.25
C TYR A 5 0.14 -3.68 -1.55
N PHE A 6 -0.11 -3.39 -2.82
CA PHE A 6 -0.30 -2.04 -3.32
C PHE A 6 -1.78 -1.79 -3.65
N PHE A 7 -2.42 -0.97 -2.82
CA PHE A 7 -3.79 -0.50 -2.97
C PHE A 7 -3.78 0.75 -3.85
N GLY A 8 -3.37 0.59 -5.11
CA GLY A 8 -3.33 1.66 -6.11
C GLY A 8 -4.42 1.56 -7.17
N VAL A 9 -4.84 0.36 -7.53
CA VAL A 9 -5.81 0.11 -8.61
C VAL A 9 -7.15 0.75 -8.28
N PRO A 10 -7.80 1.50 -9.19
CA PRO A 10 -7.46 1.68 -10.60
C PRO A 10 -6.60 2.93 -10.91
N PHE A 11 -6.18 3.70 -9.91
CA PHE A 11 -5.51 4.99 -10.08
C PHE A 11 -4.01 4.86 -10.38
N MET A 12 -3.36 3.86 -9.78
CA MET A 12 -1.93 3.58 -9.93
C MET A 12 -1.68 2.07 -9.89
N TYR A 13 -0.68 1.61 -10.64
CA TYR A 13 -0.32 0.19 -10.72
C TYR A 13 1.16 0.03 -10.36
N TRP A 14 1.50 -1.02 -9.61
CA TRP A 14 2.85 -1.26 -9.11
C TRP A 14 3.87 -1.34 -10.25
N ASP A 15 3.54 -2.11 -11.28
CA ASP A 15 4.40 -2.36 -12.44
C ASP A 15 4.18 -1.35 -13.59
N PHE A 16 3.74 -0.12 -13.29
CA PHE A 16 3.55 0.93 -14.30
C PHE A 16 4.41 2.18 -14.06
N GLY A 17 4.88 2.78 -15.16
CA GLY A 17 5.52 4.08 -15.17
C GLY A 17 6.79 4.16 -14.31
N THR A 18 6.85 5.17 -13.45
CA THR A 18 8.03 5.46 -12.62
C THR A 18 8.24 4.40 -11.53
N LEU A 19 7.16 3.82 -10.99
CA LEU A 19 7.26 2.76 -9.98
C LEU A 19 7.95 1.53 -10.55
N ALA A 20 7.53 1.06 -11.72
CA ALA A 20 8.16 -0.07 -12.41
C ALA A 20 9.66 0.13 -12.62
N PHE A 21 10.09 1.35 -12.95
CA PHE A 21 11.50 1.64 -13.18
C PHE A 21 12.33 1.71 -11.90
N LEU A 22 11.82 2.39 -10.87
CA LEU A 22 12.52 2.62 -9.60
C LEU A 22 12.50 1.39 -8.69
N LEU A 23 11.42 0.61 -8.74
CA LEU A 23 11.15 -0.54 -7.88
C LEU A 23 11.30 -1.87 -8.62
N ARG A 24 11.98 -1.90 -9.77
CA ARG A 24 12.16 -3.09 -10.62
C ARG A 24 12.71 -4.33 -9.90
N ASP A 25 13.43 -4.14 -8.81
CA ASP A 25 14.02 -5.21 -8.00
C ASP A 25 13.18 -5.53 -6.74
N GLN A 26 11.97 -4.95 -6.62
CA GLN A 26 11.03 -5.13 -5.51
C GLN A 26 9.68 -5.65 -6.03
N ALA A 27 9.31 -6.85 -5.58
CA ALA A 27 8.00 -7.41 -5.88
C ALA A 27 6.89 -6.66 -5.12
N GLY A 28 5.81 -6.36 -5.82
CA GLY A 28 4.57 -5.84 -5.25
C GLY A 28 3.37 -6.41 -5.98
N LEU A 29 2.27 -6.54 -5.25
CA LEU A 29 1.00 -7.06 -5.77
C LEU A 29 -0.04 -5.96 -5.78
N ASP A 30 -0.58 -5.68 -6.96
CA ASP A 30 -1.74 -4.80 -7.12
C ASP A 30 -2.98 -5.45 -6.50
N ILE A 31 -3.55 -4.82 -5.48
CA ILE A 31 -4.78 -5.27 -4.82
C ILE A 31 -5.98 -4.63 -5.51
N GLN A 32 -7.00 -5.41 -5.85
CA GLN A 32 -8.21 -4.88 -6.47
C GLN A 32 -9.08 -4.10 -5.47
N PRO A 33 -9.91 -3.14 -5.91
CA PRO A 33 -10.87 -2.46 -5.03
C PRO A 33 -11.78 -3.43 -4.28
N GLY A 34 -11.87 -3.30 -2.95
CA GLY A 34 -12.68 -4.16 -2.10
C GLY A 34 -12.09 -5.54 -1.81
N GLU A 35 -10.88 -5.83 -2.29
CA GLU A 35 -10.13 -7.01 -1.91
C GLU A 35 -9.28 -6.74 -0.67
N ILE A 36 -9.24 -7.69 0.25
CA ILE A 36 -8.30 -7.68 1.38
C ILE A 36 -7.41 -8.92 1.25
N PRO A 37 -6.10 -8.75 1.02
CA PRO A 37 -5.22 -9.88 0.84
C PRO A 37 -5.11 -10.70 2.13
N GLU A 38 -4.99 -12.02 1.98
CA GLU A 38 -4.67 -12.91 3.09
C GLU A 38 -3.17 -12.94 3.33
N VAL A 39 -2.76 -12.60 4.55
CA VAL A 39 -1.36 -12.42 4.92
C VAL A 39 -1.03 -13.28 6.14
N THR A 40 0.04 -14.08 6.04
CA THR A 40 0.49 -15.01 7.08
C THR A 40 1.91 -14.73 7.59
N ALA A 41 2.59 -13.75 7.01
CA ALA A 41 3.94 -13.33 7.33
C ALA A 41 4.01 -11.79 7.35
N PRO A 42 5.08 -11.18 7.88
CA PRO A 42 5.20 -9.72 7.88
C PRO A 42 4.97 -9.14 6.48
N ALA A 43 4.19 -8.07 6.40
CA ALA A 43 3.76 -7.49 5.13
C ALA A 43 3.74 -5.97 5.17
N ARG A 44 3.99 -5.39 4.01
CA ARG A 44 3.87 -3.96 3.78
C ARG A 44 2.63 -3.70 2.93
N PHE A 45 1.74 -2.86 3.43
CA PHE A 45 0.58 -2.39 2.69
C PHE A 45 0.79 -0.92 2.33
N ILE A 46 0.57 -0.57 1.08
CA ILE A 46 0.74 0.81 0.59
C ILE A 46 -0.57 1.23 -0.06
N PHE A 47 -1.13 2.34 0.39
CA PHE A 47 -2.37 2.90 -0.14
C PHE A 47 -2.09 4.23 -0.82
N VAL A 48 -2.62 4.41 -2.03
CA VAL A 48 -2.71 5.74 -2.65
C VAL A 48 -3.78 6.57 -1.94
N PRO A 49 -3.75 7.92 -2.02
CA PRO A 49 -4.68 8.78 -1.30
C PRO A 49 -6.15 8.47 -1.60
N GLU A 50 -6.46 8.13 -2.85
CA GLU A 50 -7.81 7.77 -3.31
C GLU A 50 -8.36 6.49 -2.66
N ARG A 51 -7.49 5.63 -2.12
CA ARG A 51 -7.83 4.35 -1.48
C ARG A 51 -7.52 4.31 0.01
N ALA A 52 -7.11 5.42 0.61
CA ALA A 52 -6.78 5.50 2.03
C ALA A 52 -7.94 5.08 2.95
N GLY A 53 -9.20 5.17 2.50
CA GLY A 53 -10.37 4.72 3.26
C GLY A 53 -10.38 3.21 3.57
N GLU A 54 -9.76 2.39 2.73
CA GLU A 54 -9.67 0.92 2.92
C GLU A 54 -8.69 0.53 4.04
N PHE A 55 -7.85 1.47 4.49
CA PHE A 55 -6.94 1.23 5.61
C PHE A 55 -7.67 0.84 6.90
N VAL A 56 -8.86 1.40 7.15
CA VAL A 56 -9.62 1.12 8.38
C VAL A 56 -9.97 -0.37 8.49
N GLU A 57 -10.42 -0.96 7.38
CA GLU A 57 -10.77 -2.38 7.34
C GLU A 57 -9.53 -3.28 7.41
N LEU A 58 -8.45 -2.88 6.73
CA LEU A 58 -7.17 -3.58 6.80
C LEU A 58 -6.61 -3.59 8.24
N GLN A 59 -6.64 -2.46 8.94
CA GLN A 59 -6.14 -2.33 10.31
C GLN A 59 -6.95 -3.16 11.30
N GLN A 60 -8.26 -3.30 11.09
CA GLN A 60 -9.11 -4.18 11.90
C GLN A 60 -8.74 -5.66 11.71
N ARG A 61 -8.40 -6.08 10.49
CA ARG A 61 -7.98 -7.46 10.19
C ARG A 61 -6.56 -7.77 10.65
N TYR A 62 -5.65 -6.82 10.50
CA TYR A 62 -4.23 -6.95 10.83
C TYR A 62 -3.81 -5.88 11.84
N PRO A 63 -4.23 -5.98 13.12
CA PRO A 63 -3.90 -4.99 14.14
C PRO A 63 -2.43 -5.08 14.58
N GLY A 64 -1.90 -3.98 15.10
CA GLY A 64 -0.59 -3.93 15.78
C GLY A 64 0.61 -3.54 14.91
N GLY A 65 0.41 -3.27 13.62
CA GLY A 65 1.44 -2.75 12.73
C GLY A 65 1.74 -1.27 12.92
N ARG A 66 2.75 -0.78 12.19
CA ARG A 66 3.20 0.61 12.20
C ARG A 66 2.68 1.36 10.98
N LEU A 67 1.86 2.38 11.21
CA LEU A 67 1.40 3.31 10.17
C LEU A 67 2.40 4.46 9.99
N GLN A 68 2.71 4.77 8.74
CA GLN A 68 3.45 5.95 8.32
C GLN A 68 2.68 6.64 7.19
N GLU A 69 2.44 7.94 7.37
CA GLU A 69 1.89 8.79 6.32
C GLU A 69 3.04 9.42 5.54
N LEU A 70 3.06 9.22 4.22
CA LEU A 70 3.93 9.97 3.32
C LEU A 70 3.16 11.20 2.85
N ARG A 71 3.69 12.39 3.15
CA ARG A 71 3.09 13.67 2.76
C ARG A 71 4.06 14.48 1.91
N ALA A 72 3.52 15.25 0.99
CA ALA A 72 4.27 16.25 0.25
C ALA A 72 4.62 17.45 1.13
N ALA A 73 5.46 18.36 0.61
CA ALA A 73 5.90 19.55 1.34
C ALA A 73 4.72 20.47 1.75
N ASP A 74 3.66 20.51 0.95
CA ASP A 74 2.40 21.24 1.19
C ASP A 74 1.38 20.46 2.03
N GLN A 75 1.81 19.34 2.65
CA GLN A 75 1.03 18.47 3.53
C GLN A 75 -0.05 17.60 2.88
N HIS A 76 -0.24 17.62 1.55
CA HIS A 76 -1.17 16.65 0.95
C HIS A 76 -0.63 15.22 1.08
N LEU A 77 -1.54 14.27 1.28
CA LEU A 77 -1.19 12.85 1.42
C LEU A 77 -0.72 12.30 0.07
N LEU A 78 0.42 11.62 0.07
CA LEU A 78 0.98 10.91 -1.08
C LEU A 78 0.75 9.41 -0.98
N ALA A 79 0.88 8.84 0.22
CA ALA A 79 0.58 7.44 0.48
C ALA A 79 0.42 7.17 1.98
N LEU A 80 -0.34 6.13 2.31
CA LEU A 80 -0.23 5.46 3.60
C LEU A 80 0.65 4.22 3.44
N ILE A 81 1.61 4.03 4.35
CA ILE A 81 2.45 2.84 4.41
C ILE A 81 2.21 2.18 5.76
N TYR A 82 1.76 0.94 5.75
CA TYR A 82 1.51 0.16 6.95
C TYR A 82 2.37 -1.10 6.94
N ASP A 83 3.26 -1.20 7.93
CA ASP A 83 4.12 -2.37 8.14
C ASP A 83 3.52 -3.22 9.27
N TRP A 84 3.01 -4.41 8.94
CA TRP A 84 2.45 -5.38 9.89
C TRP A 84 3.41 -6.54 10.14
#